data_AF-A0A1X7T0V6-F1
#
_entry.id   AF-A0A1X7T0V6-F1
#
_cell.length_a   1.000
_cell.length_b   1.000
_cell.length_c   1.000
_cell.angle_alpha   90.00
_cell.angle_beta   90.00
_cell.angle_gamma   90.00
#
_symmetry.space_group_name_H-M   'P 1'
#
loop_
_entity.id
_entity.type
_entity.pdbx_description
1 polymer ?
#
loop_
_entity_poly.entity_id
_entity_poly.type
_entity_poly.pdbx_seq_one_letter_code
_entity_poly.pdbx_strand_id
1 'polypeptide(L)'
;MVEMKAMRLPNPCPLPTAFSPAVHLSILQNDISGTCKLKMLRESASFFYGICPFPNPSEYLEMAKTLCNRYPLLQDTHCSNAAYWSTVREYLSQRFRNLRRTSTPSDKCDHKKAVATILPSEQSHSMTKPSCHR
;
A
#
# COMPACT_ATOMS: atom_id res chain seq x y z
N MET A 1 -25.46 12.41 4.70
CA MET A 1 -24.03 12.60 4.96
C MET A 1 -23.66 11.73 6.14
N VAL A 2 -22.84 10.71 5.97
CA VAL A 2 -22.39 9.90 7.11
C VAL A 2 -21.35 10.73 7.85
N GLU A 3 -21.70 11.19 9.05
CA GLU A 3 -20.78 11.84 9.97
C GLU A 3 -19.69 10.83 10.32
N MET A 4 -18.58 10.84 9.57
CA MET A 4 -17.41 10.04 9.91
C MET A 4 -16.84 10.65 11.18
N LYS A 5 -17.25 10.11 12.34
CA LYS A 5 -16.65 10.41 13.63
C LYS A 5 -15.14 10.36 13.45
N ALA A 6 -14.47 11.50 13.64
CA ALA A 6 -13.05 11.62 13.38
C ALA A 6 -12.31 10.63 14.28
N MET A 7 -11.82 9.52 13.70
CA MET A 7 -11.04 8.56 14.45
C MET A 7 -9.67 9.19 14.70
N ARG A 8 -9.38 9.46 15.97
CA ARG A 8 -8.16 10.12 16.44
C ARG A 8 -7.12 9.09 16.86
N LEU A 9 -5.85 9.49 16.82
CA LEU A 9 -4.76 8.64 17.29
C LEU A 9 -4.91 8.39 18.81
N PRO A 10 -4.94 7.12 19.27
CA PRO A 10 -4.98 6.81 20.70
C PRO A 10 -3.71 7.30 21.43
N ASN A 11 -3.84 7.53 22.73
CA ASN A 11 -2.73 7.83 23.64
C ASN A 11 -2.65 6.74 24.73
N PRO A 12 -1.55 5.95 24.82
CA PRO A 12 -0.33 6.03 23.99
C PRO A 12 -0.56 5.63 22.53
N CYS A 13 0.26 6.16 21.63
CA CYS A 13 0.20 5.81 20.21
C CYS A 13 0.45 4.29 20.05
N PRO A 14 -0.48 3.55 19.42
CA PRO A 14 -0.32 2.11 19.26
C PRO A 14 0.78 1.80 18.25
N LEU A 15 1.31 0.58 18.30
CA LEU A 15 2.30 0.08 17.34
C LEU A 15 1.73 -1.13 16.58
N PRO A 16 2.14 -1.35 15.32
CA PRO A 16 1.82 -2.58 14.62
C PRO A 16 2.35 -3.77 15.42
N THR A 17 1.46 -4.72 15.76
CA THR A 17 1.80 -5.93 16.52
C THR A 17 2.35 -7.04 15.62
N ALA A 18 2.05 -6.98 14.32
CA ALA A 18 2.51 -7.93 13.33
C ALA A 18 3.04 -7.20 12.09
N PHE A 19 4.14 -7.71 11.56
CA PHE A 19 4.69 -7.36 10.27
C PHE A 19 4.80 -8.61 9.41
N SER A 20 4.94 -8.42 8.10
CA SER A 20 5.22 -9.54 7.19
C SER A 20 6.51 -10.27 7.59
N PRO A 21 6.65 -11.58 7.28
CA PRO A 21 7.79 -12.38 7.71
C PRO A 21 9.15 -11.78 7.33
N ALA A 22 9.26 -11.17 6.15
CA ALA A 22 10.48 -10.51 5.71
C ALA A 22 10.88 -9.32 6.61
N VAL A 23 9.92 -8.46 6.97
CA VAL A 23 10.17 -7.33 7.87
C VAL A 23 10.49 -7.83 9.28
N HIS A 24 9.78 -8.87 9.74
CA HIS A 24 10.04 -9.48 11.04
C HIS A 24 11.47 -10.03 11.15
N LEU A 25 11.93 -10.75 10.13
CA LEU A 25 13.31 -11.26 10.06
C LEU A 25 14.34 -10.12 10.06
N SER A 26 14.13 -9.07 9.27
CA SER A 26 14.99 -7.88 9.28
C SER A 26 15.07 -7.19 10.65
N ILE A 27 13.95 -7.13 11.39
CA ILE A 27 13.92 -6.61 12.76
C ILE A 27 14.77 -7.50 13.68
N LEU A 28 14.62 -8.82 13.61
CA LEU A 28 15.40 -9.77 14.42
C LEU A 28 16.90 -9.71 14.11
N GLN A 29 17.25 -9.51 12.85
CA GLN A 29 18.64 -9.39 12.37
C GLN A 29 19.25 -8.01 12.61
N ASN A 30 18.45 -7.04 13.11
CA ASN A 30 18.86 -5.65 13.26
C ASN A 30 19.38 -5.04 11.94
N ASP A 31 18.79 -5.43 10.81
CA ASP A 31 19.10 -4.93 9.47
C ASP A 31 17.81 -4.51 8.76
N ILE A 32 17.38 -3.28 9.06
CA ILE A 32 16.21 -2.65 8.46
C ILE A 32 16.69 -1.65 7.42
N SER A 33 17.06 -2.15 6.25
CA SER A 33 17.61 -1.36 5.15
C SER A 33 16.78 -1.50 3.86
N GLY A 34 17.02 -0.59 2.90
CA GLY A 34 16.47 -0.63 1.54
C GLY A 34 14.98 -0.95 1.44
N THR A 35 14.66 -2.04 0.75
CA THR A 35 13.28 -2.48 0.48
C THR A 35 12.54 -2.92 1.74
N CYS A 36 13.23 -3.53 2.71
CA CYS A 36 12.62 -3.93 3.99
C CYS A 36 12.20 -2.71 4.81
N LYS A 37 13.03 -1.66 4.88
CA LYS A 37 12.67 -0.38 5.52
C LYS A 37 11.41 0.21 4.89
N LEU A 38 11.35 0.27 3.56
CA LEU A 38 10.17 0.80 2.85
C LEU A 38 8.91 -0.06 3.06
N LYS A 39 9.06 -1.39 3.12
CA LYS A 39 7.96 -2.32 3.36
C LYS A 39 7.40 -2.15 4.78
N MET A 40 8.28 -2.07 5.77
CA MET A 40 7.92 -1.82 7.16
C MET A 40 7.17 -0.49 7.32
N LEU A 41 7.65 0.59 6.70
CA LEU A 41 6.97 1.90 6.73
C LEU A 41 5.59 1.83 6.05
N ARG A 42 5.46 1.08 4.95
CA ARG A 42 4.18 0.88 4.27
C ARG A 42 3.18 0.13 5.14
N GLU A 43 3.59 -0.96 5.77
CA GLU A 43 2.75 -1.76 6.67
C GLU A 43 2.34 -0.93 7.89
N SER A 44 3.27 -0.16 8.47
CA SER A 44 2.98 0.77 9.57
C SER A 44 1.98 1.85 9.15
N ALA A 45 2.14 2.44 7.97
CA ALA A 45 1.21 3.43 7.45
C ALA A 45 -0.19 2.86 7.26
N SER A 46 -0.32 1.63 6.74
CA SER A 46 -1.60 0.95 6.60
C SER A 46 -2.27 0.68 7.95
N PHE A 47 -1.50 0.26 8.95
CA PHE A 47 -1.98 0.09 10.33
C PHE A 47 -2.54 1.41 10.89
N PHE A 48 -1.76 2.48 10.85
CA PHE A 48 -2.19 3.78 11.36
C PHE A 48 -3.37 4.36 10.59
N TYR A 49 -3.44 4.15 9.27
CA TYR A 49 -4.55 4.61 8.46
C TYR A 49 -5.88 3.96 8.85
N GLY A 50 -5.85 2.68 9.27
CA GLY A 50 -7.03 1.99 9.80
C GLY A 50 -7.52 2.55 11.13
N ILE A 51 -6.66 3.22 11.89
CA ILE A 51 -6.97 3.79 13.21
C ILE A 51 -7.33 5.28 13.10
N CYS A 52 -6.56 6.05 12.35
CA CYS A 52 -6.71 7.50 12.20
C CYS A 52 -6.44 7.88 10.74
N PRO A 53 -7.44 7.83 9.83
CA PRO A 53 -7.24 8.08 8.40
C PRO A 53 -7.00 9.56 8.04
N PHE A 54 -7.38 10.48 8.94
CA PHE A 54 -7.23 11.93 8.79
C PHE A 54 -6.44 12.56 9.94
N PRO A 55 -5.17 12.18 10.12
CA PRO A 55 -4.36 12.70 11.21
C PRO A 55 -3.95 14.14 10.92
N ASN A 56 -3.86 14.93 12.00
CA ASN A 56 -3.32 16.28 11.99
C ASN A 56 -1.76 16.25 12.08
N PRO A 57 -1.08 17.41 11.98
CA PRO A 57 0.39 17.45 12.01
C PRO A 57 1.03 16.88 13.29
N SER A 58 0.40 17.04 14.46
CA SER A 58 0.93 16.47 15.70
C SER A 58 0.73 14.96 15.79
N GLU A 59 -0.36 14.43 15.24
CA GLU A 59 -0.60 12.98 15.15
C GLU A 59 0.44 12.30 14.24
N TYR A 60 0.79 12.89 13.09
CA TYR A 60 1.90 12.38 12.26
C TYR A 60 3.24 12.39 13.00
N LEU A 61 3.49 13.43 13.80
CA LEU A 61 4.70 13.56 14.60
C LEU A 61 4.77 12.42 15.63
N GLU A 62 3.68 12.16 16.35
CA GLU A 62 3.63 11.11 17.37
C GLU A 62 3.79 9.72 16.73
N MET A 63 3.09 9.42 15.63
CA MET A 63 3.30 8.15 14.90
C MET A 63 4.77 7.94 14.51
N ALA A 64 5.42 8.98 13.99
CA ALA A 64 6.82 8.91 13.56
C ALA A 64 7.78 8.72 14.74
N LYS A 65 7.61 9.48 15.83
CA LYS A 65 8.39 9.30 17.06
C LYS A 65 8.23 7.91 17.64
N THR A 66 6.99 7.42 17.77
CA THR A 66 6.72 6.09 18.32
C THR A 66 7.40 4.99 17.49
N LEU A 67 7.34 5.08 16.16
CA LEU A 67 8.06 4.15 15.28
C LEU A 67 9.57 4.23 15.47
N CYS A 68 10.15 5.43 15.43
CA CYS A 68 11.60 5.64 15.57
C CYS A 68 12.13 5.25 16.96
N ASN A 69 11.35 5.45 18.02
CA ASN A 69 11.71 5.04 19.38
C ASN A 69 11.68 3.51 19.52
N ARG A 70 10.71 2.85 18.88
CA ARG A 70 10.62 1.39 18.89
C ARG A 70 11.66 0.73 17.99
N TYR A 71 11.95 1.35 16.85
CA TYR A 71 12.83 0.83 15.81
C TYR A 71 13.88 1.89 15.43
N PRO A 72 14.99 1.97 16.19
CA PRO A 72 16.01 3.01 15.99
C PRO A 72 16.63 3.04 14.60
N LEU A 73 16.66 1.91 13.88
CA LEU A 73 17.13 1.84 12.49
C LEU A 73 16.29 2.66 11.49
N LEU A 74 15.09 3.08 11.89
CA LEU A 74 14.27 3.99 11.09
C LEU A 74 14.72 5.45 11.22
N GLN A 75 15.47 5.80 12.26
CA GLN A 75 15.90 7.16 12.56
C GLN A 75 16.81 7.73 11.48
N ASP A 76 16.68 9.03 11.26
CA ASP A 76 17.53 9.82 10.38
C ASP A 76 18.86 10.11 11.10
N THR A 77 19.87 9.27 10.86
CA THR A 77 21.18 9.34 11.54
C THR A 77 21.98 10.60 11.22
N HIS A 78 21.66 11.27 10.11
CA HIS A 78 22.35 12.50 9.67
C HIS A 78 21.65 13.78 10.12
N CYS A 79 20.50 13.68 10.79
CA CYS A 79 19.79 14.83 11.31
C CYS A 79 20.17 15.11 12.77
N SER A 80 19.99 16.35 13.21
CA SER A 80 20.12 16.67 14.64
C SER A 80 19.11 15.84 15.46
N ASN A 81 19.45 15.53 16.71
CA ASN A 81 18.61 14.74 17.63
C ASN A 81 17.18 15.31 17.82
N ALA A 82 16.91 16.55 17.41
CA ALA A 82 15.58 17.15 17.46
C ALA A 82 14.65 16.68 16.31
N ALA A 83 15.20 16.06 15.26
CA ALA A 83 14.51 15.82 13.99
C ALA A 83 14.72 14.41 13.41
N TYR A 84 15.19 13.44 14.22
CA TYR A 84 15.49 12.06 13.79
C TYR A 84 14.30 11.30 13.16
N TRP A 85 13.09 11.80 13.31
CA TRP A 85 11.83 11.20 12.85
C TRP A 85 11.31 11.84 11.56
N SER A 86 12.03 12.81 10.98
CA SER A 86 11.52 13.70 9.93
C SER A 86 11.15 12.97 8.65
N THR A 87 12.03 12.10 8.15
CA THR A 87 11.77 11.31 6.93
C THR A 87 10.63 10.32 7.13
N VAL A 88 10.53 9.70 8.32
CA VAL A 88 9.41 8.81 8.67
C VAL A 88 8.09 9.59 8.66
N ARG A 89 8.04 10.77 9.28
CA ARG A 89 6.85 11.63 9.29
C ARG A 89 6.42 12.02 7.88
N GLU A 90 7.37 12.43 7.05
CA GLU A 90 7.09 12.81 5.67
C GLU A 90 6.55 11.62 4.86
N TYR A 91 7.17 10.45 4.99
CA TYR A 91 6.71 9.23 4.34
C TYR A 91 5.26 8.90 4.73
N LEU A 92 4.93 8.94 6.03
CA LEU A 92 3.57 8.67 6.51
C LEU A 92 2.57 9.66 5.88
N SER A 93 2.87 10.95 5.91
CA SER A 93 2.03 12.00 5.31
C SER A 93 1.79 11.78 3.81
N GLN A 94 2.84 11.46 3.05
CA GLN A 94 2.73 11.16 1.62
C GLN A 94 1.90 9.88 1.39
N ARG A 95 2.15 8.83 2.16
CA ARG A 95 1.46 7.55 1.99
C ARG A 95 -0.04 7.66 2.30
N PHE A 96 -0.41 8.39 3.35
CA PHE A 96 -1.81 8.63 3.70
C PHE A 96 -2.56 9.40 2.61
N ARG A 97 -1.92 10.41 2.01
CA ARG A 97 -2.46 11.12 0.85
C ARG A 97 -2.75 10.16 -0.31
N ASN A 98 -1.84 9.22 -0.58
CA ASN A 98 -2.02 8.23 -1.64
C ASN A 98 -3.13 7.23 -1.33
N LEU A 99 -3.19 6.72 -0.09
CA LEU A 99 -4.25 5.80 0.35
C LEU A 99 -5.65 6.41 0.19
N ARG A 100 -5.81 7.69 0.54
CA ARG A 100 -7.10 8.40 0.35
C ARG A 100 -7.51 8.50 -1.12
N ARG A 101 -6.57 8.79 -2.02
CA ARG A 101 -6.85 8.89 -3.47
C ARG A 101 -7.25 7.54 -4.07
N THR A 102 -6.69 6.44 -3.55
CA THR A 102 -7.03 5.09 -4.03
C THR A 102 -8.31 4.54 -3.38
N SER A 103 -8.70 5.01 -2.20
CA SER A 103 -9.91 4.55 -1.51
C SER A 103 -11.19 5.23 -1.98
N THR A 104 -11.10 6.37 -2.67
CA THR A 104 -12.25 6.92 -3.40
C THR A 104 -12.45 6.09 -4.67
N PRO A 105 -13.60 5.42 -4.86
CA PRO A 105 -13.93 4.83 -6.15
C PRO A 105 -13.97 5.99 -7.15
N SER A 106 -12.97 6.06 -8.01
CA SER A 106 -13.07 6.89 -9.19
C SER A 106 -14.14 6.26 -10.06
N ASP A 107 -15.35 6.84 -10.05
CA ASP A 107 -16.31 6.72 -11.13
C ASP A 107 -15.63 7.22 -12.42
N LYS A 108 -14.84 6.34 -13.04
CA LYS A 108 -14.43 6.46 -14.43
C LYS A 108 -15.01 5.26 -15.15
N CYS A 109 -16.27 5.45 -15.51
CA CYS A 109 -16.90 4.80 -16.62
C CYS A 109 -16.10 5.15 -17.89
N ASP A 110 -15.04 4.40 -18.17
CA ASP A 110 -14.42 4.40 -19.50
C ASP A 110 -14.74 3.07 -20.18
N HIS A 111 -15.41 3.24 -21.31
CA HIS A 111 -16.15 2.22 -22.00
C HIS A 111 -15.23 1.12 -22.53
N LYS A 112 -15.71 -0.10 -22.31
CA LYS A 112 -15.29 -1.33 -22.96
C LYS A 112 -15.46 -1.15 -24.47
N LYS A 113 -14.38 -1.21 -25.24
CA LYS A 113 -14.44 -1.63 -26.65
C LYS A 113 -13.53 -2.83 -26.86
N ALA A 114 -14.07 -3.99 -26.47
CA ALA A 114 -13.65 -5.27 -27.01
C ALA A 114 -14.89 -6.17 -27.01
N VAL A 115 -15.65 -6.13 -28.10
CA VAL A 115 -16.45 -7.25 -28.62
C VAL A 115 -17.03 -6.84 -29.96
N ALA A 116 -16.60 -7.52 -31.01
CA ALA A 116 -17.44 -7.83 -32.15
C ALA A 116 -17.41 -9.37 -32.24
N THR A 117 -18.46 -9.99 -31.71
CA THR A 117 -18.75 -11.42 -31.79
C THR A 117 -19.80 -11.63 -32.85
N ILE A 118 -19.51 -12.45 -33.87
CA ILE A 118 -20.48 -13.14 -34.74
C ILE A 118 -19.73 -14.38 -35.26
N LEU A 119 -20.12 -15.65 -35.21
CA LEU A 119 -21.18 -16.47 -34.60
C LEU A 119 -20.74 -17.94 -34.91
N PRO A 120 -21.06 -18.97 -34.11
CA PRO A 120 -20.77 -20.37 -34.48
C PRO A 120 -21.95 -21.01 -35.22
N SER A 121 -21.69 -21.83 -36.24
CA SER A 121 -22.66 -22.79 -36.77
C SER A 121 -21.96 -24.10 -37.16
N GLU A 122 -22.59 -25.19 -36.74
CA GLU A 122 -22.08 -26.55 -36.72
C GLU A 122 -22.25 -27.34 -38.04
N GLN A 123 -21.50 -28.45 -38.09
CA GLN A 123 -21.84 -29.77 -38.64
C GLN A 123 -21.81 -30.08 -40.16
N SER A 124 -20.95 -31.09 -40.46
CA SER A 124 -21.13 -32.24 -41.37
C SER A 124 -21.25 -31.93 -42.88
N HIS A 125 -20.55 -32.55 -43.84
CA HIS A 125 -20.56 -33.98 -44.21
C HIS A 125 -19.32 -34.36 -45.05
N SER A 126 -19.12 -35.67 -45.13
CA SER A 126 -18.09 -36.46 -45.81
C SER A 126 -17.88 -36.26 -47.32
N MET A 127 -16.70 -36.72 -47.77
CA MET A 127 -16.43 -37.64 -48.89
C MET A 127 -15.62 -37.13 -50.10
N THR A 128 -14.51 -37.83 -50.34
CA THR A 128 -13.89 -38.27 -51.62
C THR A 128 -12.93 -37.37 -52.45
N LYS A 129 -11.67 -37.85 -52.45
CA LYS A 129 -10.74 -38.14 -53.57
C LYS A 129 -9.65 -37.12 -53.99
N PRO A 130 -8.46 -37.65 -54.38
CA PRO A 130 -7.27 -36.88 -54.76
C PRO A 130 -7.17 -36.70 -56.28
N SER A 131 -6.42 -35.70 -56.77
CA SER A 131 -5.84 -35.74 -58.12
C SER A 131 -4.71 -34.72 -58.33
N CYS A 132 -3.76 -35.15 -59.16
CA CYS A 132 -2.44 -34.62 -59.47
C CYS A 132 -2.37 -33.42 -60.45
N HIS A 133 -1.11 -33.00 -60.68
CA HIS A 133 -0.54 -32.18 -61.78
C HIS A 133 -0.33 -30.69 -61.45
N ARG A 134 0.83 -30.07 -61.72
CA ARG A 134 1.93 -30.39 -62.66
C ARG A 134 3.24 -29.80 -62.15
#